data_AF-A0A9X1RLB6-F1
#
_entry.id   AF-A0A9X1RLB6-F1
#
_cell.length_a   1.000
_cell.length_b   1.000
_cell.length_c   1.000
_cell.angle_alpha   90.00
_cell.angle_beta   90.00
_cell.angle_gamma   90.00
#
_symmetry.space_group_name_H-M   'P 1'
#
loop_
_entity.id
_entity.type
_entity.pdbx_description
1 polymer ?
#
loop_
_entity_poly.entity_id
_entity_poly.type
_entity_poly.pdbx_seq_one_letter_code
_entity_poly.pdbx_strand_id
1 'polypeptide(L)'
;MGWINLVPDGSTQVFLDDFMVGVPAAQRQRPTWARSRIKLVPNTGRFRSGTTPIALQGNVIGQDARPFNTEYGHLVGLSIGGLDVRENLVPMYGNINRGSYRDIERELELAAAGNPNAVMLVGLQYPATGTGVDDDARVPVGFSFWLFPNFTGPLSGALPMGPAWRQIANVRAGGVRFPIEGGDIERRRFHLELRARTIREGWGIEQLGGDAVAWSRKGWLPPVAARPYGYLDRIAYSPEFASYAQLMLPRWDACDIAPGKEFVEAQRVNIVYANCYTQSDERKGECWSDDPNDPIKSVLTHLGSDNGFQIDHIHPMASMGPNIYSNAQVLSSAHNRTKGRS
;
A
#
# COMPACT_ATOMS: atom_id res chain seq x y z
N MET A 1 -5.13 -34.73 0.08
CA MET A 1 -3.95 -35.32 -0.59
C MET A 1 -3.98 -34.83 -2.03
N GLY A 2 -3.05 -33.93 -2.40
CA GLY A 2 -2.95 -33.43 -3.78
C GLY A 2 -2.18 -34.40 -4.66
N TRP A 3 -2.63 -34.60 -5.89
CA TRP A 3 -1.90 -35.36 -6.91
C TRP A 3 -1.04 -34.41 -7.74
N ILE A 4 0.11 -34.90 -8.21
CA ILE A 4 1.03 -34.15 -9.06
C ILE A 4 0.89 -34.69 -10.50
N ASN A 5 0.47 -33.86 -11.45
CA ASN A 5 0.52 -34.19 -12.88
C ASN A 5 1.56 -33.33 -13.59
N LEU A 6 2.37 -33.95 -14.44
CA LEU A 6 3.24 -33.22 -15.36
C LEU A 6 2.41 -32.74 -16.56
N VAL A 7 2.47 -31.44 -16.85
CA VAL A 7 1.81 -30.80 -17.99
C VAL A 7 2.76 -30.81 -19.19
N PRO A 8 2.27 -30.83 -20.44
CA PRO A 8 3.11 -30.77 -21.65
C PRO A 8 4.09 -29.59 -21.72
N ASP A 9 3.87 -28.51 -20.95
CA ASP A 9 4.79 -27.37 -20.85
C ASP A 9 5.96 -27.58 -19.86
N GLY A 10 6.05 -28.76 -19.24
CA GLY A 10 7.06 -29.10 -18.24
C GLY A 10 6.75 -28.61 -16.82
N SER A 11 5.55 -28.08 -16.56
CA SER A 11 5.10 -27.73 -15.21
C SER A 11 4.53 -28.93 -14.44
N THR A 12 4.73 -28.89 -13.12
CA THR A 12 4.14 -29.73 -12.10
C THR A 12 2.83 -29.08 -11.67
N GLN A 13 1.69 -29.74 -11.92
CA GLN A 13 0.40 -29.32 -11.40
C GLN A 13 0.25 -29.75 -9.95
N VAL A 14 -0.02 -28.81 -9.05
CA VAL A 14 -0.47 -29.10 -7.69
C VAL A 14 -1.98 -28.97 -7.65
N PHE A 15 -2.69 -30.08 -7.44
CA PHE A 15 -4.15 -30.10 -7.27
C PHE A 15 -4.51 -29.98 -5.79
N LEU A 16 -5.33 -29.00 -5.46
CA LEU A 16 -5.90 -28.82 -4.13
C LEU A 16 -7.40 -28.51 -4.31
N ASP A 17 -8.25 -29.53 -4.27
CA ASP A 17 -9.70 -29.43 -4.44
C ASP A 17 -10.12 -28.71 -5.73
N ASP A 18 -10.64 -27.48 -5.62
CA ASP A 18 -11.07 -26.62 -6.75
C ASP A 18 -10.01 -25.62 -7.19
N PHE A 19 -8.75 -25.85 -6.79
CA PHE A 19 -7.62 -24.98 -7.05
C PHE A 19 -6.47 -25.77 -7.70
N MET A 20 -5.90 -25.19 -8.76
CA MET A 20 -4.76 -25.76 -9.49
C MET A 20 -3.69 -24.71 -9.72
N VAL A 21 -2.43 -25.07 -9.53
CA VAL A 21 -1.27 -24.22 -9.84
C VAL A 21 -0.27 -24.99 -10.66
N GLY A 22 0.25 -24.37 -11.72
CA GLY A 22 1.40 -24.88 -12.46
C GLY A 22 2.70 -24.33 -11.90
N VAL A 23 3.65 -25.21 -11.54
CA VAL A 23 5.01 -24.84 -11.11
C VAL A 23 6.03 -25.59 -11.99
N PRO A 24 6.91 -24.93 -12.76
CA PRO A 24 7.89 -25.60 -13.62
C PRO A 24 8.74 -26.65 -12.88
N ALA A 25 8.99 -27.81 -13.50
CA ALA A 25 9.80 -28.88 -12.92
C ALA A 25 11.31 -28.56 -12.81
N ALA A 26 11.79 -27.53 -13.53
CA ALA A 26 13.21 -27.16 -13.58
C ALA A 26 13.54 -25.88 -12.80
N GLN A 27 14.57 -25.96 -11.94
CA GLN A 27 15.37 -24.92 -11.25
C GLN A 27 14.73 -23.71 -10.55
N ARG A 28 13.49 -23.30 -10.86
CA ARG A 28 12.82 -22.16 -10.21
C ARG A 28 11.39 -22.55 -9.87
N GLN A 29 11.17 -22.92 -8.60
CA GLN A 29 9.85 -23.21 -8.07
C GLN A 29 9.03 -21.93 -7.95
N ARG A 30 8.51 -21.41 -9.06
CA ARG A 30 7.63 -20.24 -9.09
C ARG A 30 6.35 -20.56 -9.87
N PRO A 31 5.16 -20.17 -9.39
CA PRO A 31 3.90 -20.42 -10.11
C PRO A 31 3.90 -19.73 -11.48
N THR A 32 3.49 -20.42 -12.54
CA THR A 32 3.30 -19.81 -13.88
C THR A 32 1.86 -19.50 -14.19
N TRP A 33 0.93 -20.18 -13.52
CA TRP A 33 -0.50 -19.91 -13.57
C TRP A 33 -1.20 -20.47 -12.35
N ALA A 34 -2.37 -19.92 -12.03
CA ALA A 34 -3.31 -20.49 -11.07
C ALA A 34 -4.72 -20.50 -11.67
N ARG A 35 -5.46 -21.58 -11.41
CA ARG A 35 -6.83 -21.78 -11.89
C ARG A 35 -7.71 -22.14 -10.71
N SER A 36 -8.90 -21.56 -10.64
CA SER A 36 -9.86 -21.89 -9.61
C SER A 36 -11.29 -21.76 -10.11
N ARG A 37 -12.19 -22.61 -9.58
CA ARG A 37 -13.61 -22.26 -9.56
C ARG A 37 -13.81 -21.10 -8.60
N ILE A 38 -14.52 -20.06 -9.01
CA ILE A 38 -14.75 -18.88 -8.20
C ILE A 38 -15.83 -19.22 -7.18
N LYS A 39 -15.49 -19.17 -5.89
CA LYS A 39 -16.42 -19.43 -4.79
C LYS A 39 -16.37 -18.28 -3.81
N LEU A 40 -17.50 -17.62 -3.58
CA LEU A 40 -17.57 -16.55 -2.58
C LEU A 40 -17.42 -17.16 -1.19
N VAL A 41 -16.30 -16.86 -0.53
CA VAL A 41 -16.03 -17.33 0.83
C VAL A 41 -16.33 -16.19 1.80
N PRO A 42 -17.22 -16.39 2.81
CA PRO A 42 -17.48 -15.41 3.84
C PRO A 42 -16.19 -14.92 4.49
N ASN A 43 -16.14 -13.64 4.87
CA ASN A 43 -14.93 -13.01 5.40
C ASN A 43 -14.59 -13.44 6.85
N THR A 44 -15.37 -14.35 7.43
CA THR A 44 -15.25 -14.79 8.83
C THR A 44 -14.10 -15.77 8.98
N GLY A 45 -12.97 -15.31 9.51
CA GLY A 45 -11.87 -16.18 9.98
C GLY A 45 -10.76 -16.47 8.97
N ARG A 46 -10.51 -15.60 7.99
CA ARG A 46 -9.37 -15.73 7.07
C ARG A 46 -8.05 -15.51 7.82
N PHE A 47 -7.50 -16.58 8.39
CA PHE A 47 -6.15 -16.57 8.94
C PHE A 47 -5.15 -16.59 7.79
N ARG A 48 -4.34 -15.53 7.69
CA ARG A 48 -3.11 -15.57 6.89
C ARG A 48 -2.08 -16.32 7.73
N SER A 49 -1.72 -17.52 7.30
CA SER A 49 -0.85 -18.47 7.99
C SER A 49 0.63 -18.05 8.04
N GLY A 50 0.98 -16.82 7.62
CA GLY A 50 2.37 -16.40 7.46
C GLY A 50 3.12 -17.21 6.40
N THR A 51 2.40 -17.94 5.54
CA THR A 51 2.98 -18.81 4.53
C THR A 51 3.84 -17.99 3.56
N THR A 52 5.06 -18.48 3.32
CA THR A 52 6.01 -17.87 2.40
C THR A 52 5.77 -18.41 0.99
N PRO A 53 5.74 -17.55 -0.05
CA PRO A 53 5.65 -17.97 -1.45
C PRO A 53 6.67 -19.05 -1.81
N ILE A 54 6.27 -20.01 -2.64
CA ILE A 54 7.18 -21.06 -3.13
C ILE A 54 8.37 -20.46 -3.90
N ALA A 55 8.16 -19.32 -4.57
CA ALA A 55 9.21 -18.55 -5.26
C ALA A 55 10.32 -18.02 -4.32
N LEU A 56 10.07 -17.99 -3.01
CA LEU A 56 11.02 -17.54 -2.00
C LEU A 56 11.58 -18.70 -1.14
N GLN A 57 11.24 -19.95 -1.47
CA GLN A 57 11.72 -21.11 -0.76
C GLN A 57 13.24 -21.31 -0.99
N GLY A 58 13.98 -21.60 0.09
CA GLY A 58 15.44 -21.78 0.06
C GLY A 58 16.24 -20.62 0.65
N ASN A 59 15.59 -19.53 1.07
CA ASN A 59 16.25 -18.46 1.81
C ASN A 59 16.41 -18.82 3.30
N VAL A 60 17.41 -18.22 3.95
CA VAL A 60 17.77 -18.50 5.35
C VAL A 60 16.56 -18.31 6.28
N ILE A 61 16.28 -19.32 7.10
CA ILE A 61 15.20 -19.30 8.10
C ILE A 61 15.39 -18.08 9.03
N GLY A 62 14.34 -17.27 9.19
CA GLY A 62 14.32 -16.15 10.14
C GLY A 62 14.58 -14.76 9.52
N GLN A 63 14.87 -14.66 8.23
CA GLN A 63 14.95 -13.36 7.52
C GLN A 63 13.78 -13.20 6.54
N ASP A 64 13.23 -11.99 6.47
CA ASP A 64 12.24 -11.64 5.44
C ASP A 64 12.93 -11.63 4.07
N ALA A 65 12.84 -12.75 3.35
CA ALA A 65 13.51 -12.94 2.08
C ALA A 65 12.74 -12.39 0.87
N ARG A 66 11.63 -11.70 1.16
CA ARG A 66 10.77 -11.04 0.20
C ARG A 66 11.56 -9.95 -0.54
N PRO A 67 11.45 -9.88 -1.88
CA PRO A 67 11.99 -8.78 -2.65
C PRO A 67 11.46 -7.44 -2.13
N PHE A 68 12.32 -6.42 -2.12
CA PHE A 68 11.98 -5.11 -1.57
C PHE A 68 10.70 -4.53 -2.19
N ASN A 69 9.81 -3.97 -1.36
CA ASN A 69 8.49 -3.41 -1.71
C ASN A 69 7.44 -4.37 -2.26
N THR A 70 7.68 -5.67 -2.24
CA THR A 70 6.66 -6.66 -2.63
C THR A 70 5.83 -7.11 -1.44
N GLU A 71 4.75 -7.84 -1.63
CA GLU A 71 3.92 -8.48 -0.62
C GLU A 71 3.70 -9.94 -1.02
N TYR A 72 3.21 -10.76 -0.10
CA TYR A 72 2.71 -12.09 -0.45
C TYR A 72 1.30 -11.94 -1.02
N GLY A 73 1.23 -11.72 -2.32
CA GLY A 73 -0.03 -11.58 -3.06
C GLY A 73 -0.57 -12.95 -3.43
N HIS A 74 -1.86 -13.18 -3.18
CA HIS A 74 -2.55 -14.40 -3.61
C HIS A 74 -2.88 -14.32 -5.10
N LEU A 75 -2.61 -15.39 -5.85
CA LEU A 75 -2.97 -15.49 -7.27
C LEU A 75 -4.48 -15.62 -7.43
N VAL A 76 -5.09 -16.46 -6.59
CA VAL A 76 -6.53 -16.52 -6.40
C VAL A 76 -6.82 -15.99 -5.01
N GLY A 77 -7.56 -14.88 -4.93
CA GLY A 77 -7.91 -14.25 -3.67
C GLY A 77 -8.67 -15.19 -2.73
N LEU A 78 -8.41 -15.07 -1.42
CA LEU A 78 -9.11 -15.87 -0.42
C LEU A 78 -10.64 -15.64 -0.43
N SER A 79 -11.11 -14.49 -0.92
CA SER A 79 -12.55 -14.21 -1.06
C SER A 79 -13.26 -14.98 -2.15
N ILE A 80 -12.49 -15.46 -3.12
CA ILE A 80 -13.00 -16.12 -4.30
C ILE A 80 -12.63 -17.60 -4.34
N GLY A 81 -12.29 -18.18 -3.19
CA GLY A 81 -12.03 -19.62 -3.02
C GLY A 81 -10.55 -19.99 -3.12
N GLY A 82 -9.65 -19.01 -3.21
CA GLY A 82 -8.22 -19.26 -3.17
C GLY A 82 -7.76 -19.83 -1.84
N LEU A 83 -6.71 -20.64 -1.89
CA LEU A 83 -6.12 -21.28 -0.71
C LEU A 83 -4.95 -20.48 -0.17
N ASP A 84 -4.76 -20.48 1.14
CA ASP A 84 -3.60 -19.85 1.78
C ASP A 84 -2.40 -20.82 1.79
N VAL A 85 -1.88 -21.11 0.61
CA VAL A 85 -0.76 -22.04 0.38
C VAL A 85 0.35 -21.36 -0.42
N ARG A 86 1.60 -21.82 -0.26
CA ARG A 86 2.77 -21.20 -0.88
C ARG A 86 2.73 -21.19 -2.41
N GLU A 87 2.03 -22.13 -3.01
CA GLU A 87 1.82 -22.25 -4.45
C GLU A 87 0.83 -21.19 -4.98
N ASN A 88 -0.08 -20.70 -4.13
CA ASN A 88 -1.01 -19.61 -4.46
C ASN A 88 -0.42 -18.23 -4.18
N LEU A 89 0.82 -18.14 -3.72
CA LEU A 89 1.44 -16.90 -3.28
C LEU A 89 2.60 -16.53 -4.20
N VAL A 90 2.69 -15.24 -4.52
CA VAL A 90 3.84 -14.65 -5.24
C VAL A 90 4.23 -13.31 -4.63
N PRO A 91 5.51 -12.91 -4.76
CA PRO A 91 5.89 -11.52 -4.52
C PRO A 91 5.14 -10.58 -5.48
N MET A 92 4.37 -9.63 -4.95
CA MET A 92 3.60 -8.66 -5.74
C MET A 92 3.78 -7.25 -5.19
N TYR A 93 3.98 -6.22 -6.02
CA TYR A 93 4.14 -4.86 -5.47
C TYR A 93 2.86 -4.40 -4.76
N GLY A 94 3.01 -3.75 -3.60
CA GLY A 94 1.88 -3.38 -2.73
C GLY A 94 0.80 -2.56 -3.43
N ASN A 95 1.18 -1.66 -4.34
CA ASN A 95 0.25 -0.82 -5.11
C ASN A 95 -0.60 -1.63 -6.09
N ILE A 96 -0.05 -2.73 -6.63
CA ILE A 96 -0.76 -3.63 -7.50
C ILE A 96 -1.65 -4.55 -6.66
N ASN A 97 -1.09 -5.18 -5.62
CA ASN A 97 -1.79 -6.11 -4.73
C ASN A 97 -3.02 -5.47 -4.07
N ARG A 98 -2.91 -4.21 -3.62
CA ARG A 98 -3.97 -3.48 -2.92
C ARG A 98 -4.80 -2.57 -3.84
N GLY A 99 -4.34 -2.33 -5.06
CA GLY A 99 -4.99 -1.49 -6.07
C GLY A 99 -5.60 -2.35 -7.18
N SER A 100 -5.01 -2.28 -8.38
CA SER A 100 -5.58 -2.89 -9.60
C SER A 100 -5.86 -4.40 -9.49
N TYR A 101 -5.05 -5.14 -8.73
CA TYR A 101 -5.31 -6.57 -8.50
C TYR A 101 -6.58 -6.77 -7.67
N ARG A 102 -6.75 -5.98 -6.60
CA ARG A 102 -7.94 -6.00 -5.75
C ARG A 102 -9.20 -5.57 -6.49
N ASP A 103 -9.09 -4.62 -7.42
CA ASP A 103 -10.20 -4.22 -8.29
C ASP A 103 -10.66 -5.38 -9.18
N ILE A 104 -9.70 -6.14 -9.76
CA ILE A 104 -10.01 -7.34 -10.53
C ILE A 104 -10.65 -8.42 -9.66
N GLU A 105 -10.15 -8.65 -8.44
CA GLU A 105 -10.80 -9.58 -7.49
C GLU A 105 -12.25 -9.18 -7.22
N ARG A 106 -12.54 -7.89 -7.06
CA ARG A 106 -13.91 -7.39 -6.86
C ARG A 106 -14.78 -7.61 -8.11
N GLU A 107 -14.25 -7.40 -9.31
CA GLU A 107 -14.96 -7.71 -10.56
C GLU A 107 -15.28 -9.22 -10.64
N LEU A 108 -14.36 -10.08 -10.23
CA LEU A 108 -14.56 -11.54 -10.18
C LEU A 108 -15.58 -11.95 -9.10
N GLU A 109 -15.56 -11.31 -7.93
CA GLU A 109 -16.57 -11.50 -6.87
C GLU A 109 -17.98 -11.20 -7.41
N LEU A 110 -18.15 -10.09 -8.13
CA LEU A 110 -19.42 -9.71 -8.76
C LEU A 110 -19.85 -10.68 -9.85
N ALA A 111 -18.92 -11.14 -10.68
CA ALA A 111 -19.21 -12.12 -11.73
C ALA A 111 -19.68 -13.47 -11.15
N ALA A 112 -19.12 -13.90 -10.01
CA ALA A 112 -19.49 -15.14 -9.35
C ALA A 112 -20.79 -15.07 -8.55
N ALA A 113 -21.20 -13.89 -8.08
CA ALA A 113 -22.45 -13.72 -7.35
C ALA A 113 -23.68 -14.20 -8.13
N GLY A 114 -23.62 -14.18 -9.47
CA GLY A 114 -24.66 -14.71 -10.35
C GLY A 114 -24.37 -16.06 -10.98
N ASN A 115 -23.21 -16.69 -10.70
CA ASN A 115 -22.79 -17.87 -11.44
C ASN A 115 -21.87 -18.81 -10.65
N PRO A 116 -22.39 -19.92 -10.07
CA PRO A 116 -21.57 -20.88 -9.33
C PRO A 116 -20.61 -21.66 -10.23
N ASN A 117 -20.76 -21.57 -11.55
CA ASN A 117 -19.92 -22.28 -12.52
C ASN A 117 -18.78 -21.42 -13.08
N ALA A 118 -18.60 -20.20 -12.56
CA ALA A 118 -17.52 -19.32 -12.99
C ALA A 118 -16.16 -19.92 -12.63
N VAL A 119 -15.26 -19.98 -13.61
CA VAL A 119 -13.87 -20.39 -13.44
C VAL A 119 -12.97 -19.24 -13.86
N MET A 120 -11.91 -19.00 -13.07
CA MET A 120 -10.85 -18.09 -13.45
C MET A 120 -9.55 -18.85 -13.73
N LEU A 121 -8.75 -18.28 -14.61
CA LEU A 121 -7.33 -18.60 -14.80
C LEU A 121 -6.56 -17.29 -14.70
N VAL A 122 -5.49 -17.28 -13.91
CA VAL A 122 -4.49 -16.21 -13.91
C VAL A 122 -3.17 -16.80 -14.41
N GLY A 123 -2.61 -16.19 -15.45
CA GLY A 123 -1.28 -16.51 -15.99
C GLY A 123 -0.28 -15.44 -15.59
N LEU A 124 0.95 -15.85 -15.29
CA LEU A 124 2.01 -14.99 -14.81
C LEU A 124 3.07 -14.80 -15.88
N GLN A 125 3.54 -13.57 -16.04
CA GLN A 125 4.72 -13.25 -16.83
C GLN A 125 5.88 -12.94 -15.89
N TYR A 126 7.06 -13.50 -16.16
CA TYR A 126 8.30 -13.21 -15.44
C TYR A 126 9.30 -12.53 -16.38
N PRO A 127 10.25 -11.76 -15.83
CA PRO A 127 11.30 -11.19 -16.66
C PRO A 127 12.14 -12.32 -17.27
N ALA A 128 12.60 -12.10 -18.50
CA ALA A 128 13.60 -12.97 -19.10
C ALA A 128 14.86 -12.95 -18.21
N THR A 129 15.50 -14.10 -18.05
CA THR A 129 16.72 -14.17 -17.24
C THR A 129 17.80 -13.25 -17.80
N GLY A 130 18.29 -12.30 -16.99
CA GLY A 130 19.46 -11.47 -17.30
C GLY A 130 19.19 -10.09 -17.92
N THR A 131 17.96 -9.56 -17.88
CA THR A 131 17.61 -8.31 -18.58
C THR A 131 17.74 -7.00 -17.79
N GLY A 132 18.16 -7.00 -16.51
CA GLY A 132 18.35 -5.74 -15.80
C GLY A 132 18.60 -5.88 -14.30
N VAL A 133 19.22 -4.85 -13.72
CA VAL A 133 19.81 -4.81 -12.36
C VAL A 133 18.75 -4.68 -11.24
N ASP A 134 17.48 -4.39 -11.57
CA ASP A 134 16.45 -4.05 -10.58
C ASP A 134 15.23 -4.98 -10.52
N ASP A 135 15.08 -5.94 -11.46
CA ASP A 135 13.93 -6.84 -11.48
C ASP A 135 14.31 -8.22 -10.92
N ASP A 136 14.04 -8.40 -9.63
CA ASP A 136 14.15 -9.69 -8.98
C ASP A 136 13.32 -10.73 -9.75
N ALA A 137 14.00 -11.73 -10.33
CA ALA A 137 13.34 -12.71 -11.18
C ALA A 137 12.29 -13.57 -10.46
N ARG A 138 12.18 -13.49 -9.13
CA ARG A 138 11.13 -14.16 -8.34
C ARG A 138 9.80 -13.37 -8.36
N VAL A 139 9.83 -12.11 -8.77
CA VAL A 139 8.67 -11.21 -8.90
C VAL A 139 8.09 -11.31 -10.31
N PRO A 140 6.80 -11.62 -10.49
CA PRO A 140 6.14 -11.52 -11.79
C PRO A 140 6.19 -10.07 -12.30
N VAL A 141 6.32 -9.84 -13.60
CA VAL A 141 6.20 -8.50 -14.23
C VAL A 141 4.79 -8.19 -14.70
N GLY A 142 3.89 -9.18 -14.72
CA GLY A 142 2.51 -8.99 -15.13
C GLY A 142 1.64 -10.21 -14.91
N PHE A 143 0.33 -9.96 -14.94
CA PHE A 143 -0.73 -10.94 -14.74
C PHE A 143 -1.74 -10.83 -15.88
N SER A 144 -2.15 -11.96 -16.43
CA SER A 144 -3.23 -12.08 -17.41
C SER A 144 -4.35 -12.91 -16.82
N PHE A 145 -5.59 -12.44 -16.91
CA PHE A 145 -6.76 -13.11 -16.34
C PHE A 145 -7.70 -13.55 -17.45
N TRP A 146 -8.23 -14.76 -17.32
CA TRP A 146 -9.32 -15.28 -18.12
C TRP A 146 -10.47 -15.67 -17.21
N LEU A 147 -11.68 -15.28 -17.61
CA LEU A 147 -12.92 -15.60 -16.92
C LEU A 147 -13.78 -16.49 -17.83
N PHE A 148 -14.22 -17.61 -17.30
CA PHE A 148 -15.11 -18.56 -17.97
C PHE A 148 -16.39 -18.66 -17.15
N PRO A 149 -17.42 -17.85 -17.44
CA PRO A 149 -18.60 -17.73 -16.58
C PRO A 149 -19.35 -19.05 -16.43
N ASN A 150 -19.48 -19.81 -17.51
CA ASN A 150 -20.32 -21.02 -17.57
C ASN A 150 -19.50 -22.29 -17.79
N PHE A 151 -18.41 -22.48 -17.03
CA PHE A 151 -17.54 -23.65 -17.23
C PHE A 151 -18.05 -24.87 -16.45
N THR A 152 -18.55 -25.86 -17.20
CA THR A 152 -19.12 -27.11 -16.67
C THR A 152 -18.14 -28.29 -16.69
N GLY A 153 -16.99 -28.14 -17.35
CA GLY A 153 -15.97 -29.20 -17.41
C GLY A 153 -15.18 -29.36 -16.10
N PRO A 154 -14.30 -30.37 -16.03
CA PRO A 154 -13.35 -30.51 -14.93
C PRO A 154 -12.28 -29.40 -15.00
N LEU A 155 -11.77 -28.94 -13.85
CA LEU A 155 -10.70 -27.94 -13.79
C LEU A 155 -9.39 -28.42 -14.43
N SER A 156 -9.19 -29.73 -14.60
CA SER A 156 -8.07 -30.29 -15.35
C SER A 156 -8.26 -30.26 -16.87
N GLY A 157 -9.49 -30.01 -17.35
CA GLY A 157 -9.81 -30.00 -18.77
C GLY A 157 -9.24 -28.77 -19.50
N ALA A 158 -9.06 -28.90 -20.81
CA ALA A 158 -8.65 -27.78 -21.65
C ALA A 158 -9.64 -26.61 -21.54
N LEU A 159 -9.10 -25.39 -21.42
CA LEU A 159 -9.88 -24.16 -21.48
C LEU A 159 -9.92 -23.65 -22.93
N PRO A 160 -11.05 -23.10 -23.39
CA PRO A 160 -11.10 -22.40 -24.67
C PRO A 160 -10.34 -21.07 -24.53
N MET A 161 -9.02 -21.12 -24.69
CA MET A 161 -8.15 -19.96 -24.50
C MET A 161 -8.39 -18.93 -25.61
N GLY A 162 -9.04 -17.83 -25.25
CA GLY A 162 -9.13 -16.61 -26.04
C GLY A 162 -8.15 -15.54 -25.55
N PRO A 163 -8.29 -14.28 -26.01
CA PRO A 163 -7.57 -13.17 -25.40
C PRO A 163 -7.90 -13.07 -23.90
N ALA A 164 -6.92 -12.58 -23.13
CA ALA A 164 -7.13 -12.33 -21.70
C ALA A 164 -8.25 -11.30 -21.52
N TRP A 165 -9.14 -11.57 -20.57
CA TRP A 165 -10.20 -10.64 -20.17
C TRP A 165 -9.63 -9.38 -19.50
N ARG A 166 -8.57 -9.54 -18.70
CA ARG A 166 -7.81 -8.44 -18.09
C ARG A 166 -6.31 -8.74 -18.16
N GLN A 167 -5.51 -7.69 -18.28
CA GLN A 167 -4.07 -7.75 -18.11
C GLN A 167 -3.62 -6.57 -17.25
N ILE A 168 -2.73 -6.84 -16.30
CA ILE A 168 -2.11 -5.79 -15.48
C ILE A 168 -0.61 -6.02 -15.39
N ALA A 169 0.15 -4.93 -15.42
CA ALA A 169 1.58 -4.97 -15.17
C ALA A 169 1.84 -4.92 -13.67
N ASN A 170 2.74 -5.77 -13.18
CA ASN A 170 3.18 -5.74 -11.79
C ASN A 170 4.34 -4.75 -11.65
N VAL A 171 4.01 -3.46 -11.70
CA VAL A 171 4.99 -2.38 -11.64
C VAL A 171 5.10 -1.81 -10.25
N ARG A 172 6.34 -1.55 -9.83
CA ARG A 172 6.62 -0.82 -8.58
C ARG A 172 6.00 0.58 -8.67
N ALA A 173 5.33 1.00 -7.60
CA ALA A 173 4.82 2.36 -7.51
C ALA A 173 5.94 3.41 -7.71
N GLY A 174 5.64 4.44 -8.48
CA GLY A 174 6.46 5.64 -8.54
C GLY A 174 6.44 6.40 -7.20
N GLY A 175 7.49 7.18 -6.96
CA GLY A 175 7.54 8.09 -5.82
C GLY A 175 6.38 9.09 -5.86
N VAL A 176 5.82 9.42 -4.70
CA VAL A 176 4.82 10.49 -4.56
C VAL A 176 5.50 11.81 -4.87
N ARG A 177 4.97 12.50 -5.89
CA ARG A 177 5.50 13.77 -6.37
C ARG A 177 4.37 14.76 -6.64
N PHE A 178 4.54 16.00 -6.17
CA PHE A 178 3.73 17.16 -6.52
C PHE A 178 4.63 18.13 -7.27
N PRO A 179 4.50 18.25 -8.61
CA PRO A 179 5.23 19.25 -9.38
C PRO A 179 5.01 20.64 -8.78
N ILE A 180 6.11 21.37 -8.55
CA ILE A 180 6.05 22.73 -7.98
C ILE A 180 6.30 23.71 -9.12
N GLU A 181 5.22 24.07 -9.80
CA GLU A 181 5.21 24.88 -11.01
C GLU A 181 4.12 25.96 -10.92
N GLY A 182 4.27 27.05 -11.68
CA GLY A 182 3.27 28.12 -11.72
C GLY A 182 2.86 28.64 -10.33
N GLY A 183 1.56 28.60 -10.02
CA GLY A 183 1.03 29.06 -8.74
C GLY A 183 1.52 28.27 -7.51
N ASP A 184 2.04 27.07 -7.70
CA ASP A 184 2.57 26.26 -6.60
C ASP A 184 3.91 26.76 -6.06
N ILE A 185 4.64 27.58 -6.83
CA ILE A 185 5.86 28.24 -6.38
C ILE A 185 5.56 29.19 -5.22
N GLU A 186 4.51 30.00 -5.35
CA GLU A 186 4.09 30.95 -4.31
C GLU A 186 3.49 30.25 -3.10
N ARG A 187 2.69 29.19 -3.32
CA ARG A 187 2.21 28.34 -2.23
C ARG A 187 3.37 27.71 -1.47
N ARG A 188 4.38 27.16 -2.15
CA ARG A 188 5.58 26.63 -1.50
C ARG A 188 6.27 27.68 -0.64
N ARG A 189 6.49 28.88 -1.19
CA ARG A 189 7.12 29.97 -0.44
C ARG A 189 6.33 30.27 0.85
N PHE A 190 5.01 30.37 0.73
CA PHE A 190 4.13 30.58 1.89
C PHE A 190 4.25 29.47 2.92
N HIS A 191 4.21 28.18 2.52
CA HIS A 191 4.36 27.05 3.43
C HIS A 191 5.70 27.09 4.18
N LEU A 192 6.80 27.39 3.49
CA LEU A 192 8.14 27.51 4.09
C LEU A 192 8.22 28.68 5.07
N GLU A 193 7.74 29.86 4.67
CA GLU A 193 7.74 31.07 5.49
C GLU A 193 6.89 30.89 6.75
N LEU A 194 5.69 30.32 6.60
CA LEU A 194 4.80 30.10 7.73
C LEU A 194 5.33 29.03 8.70
N ARG A 195 5.97 27.97 8.18
CA ARG A 195 6.66 26.97 9.00
C ARG A 195 7.78 27.62 9.82
N ALA A 196 8.64 28.41 9.18
CA ALA A 196 9.74 29.11 9.86
C ALA A 196 9.22 30.12 10.89
N ARG A 197 8.17 30.89 10.54
CA ARG A 197 7.52 31.85 11.45
C ARG A 197 6.91 31.15 12.67
N THR A 198 6.21 30.04 12.47
CA THR A 198 5.59 29.25 13.54
C THR A 198 6.64 28.78 14.56
N ILE A 199 7.79 28.29 14.08
CA ILE A 199 8.90 27.88 14.95
C ILE A 199 9.49 29.08 15.69
N ARG A 200 9.80 30.18 14.98
CA ARG A 200 10.43 31.37 15.56
C ARG A 200 9.56 32.05 16.63
N GLU A 201 8.25 32.11 16.39
CA GLU A 201 7.29 32.70 17.32
C GLU A 201 6.92 31.75 18.47
N GLY A 202 7.38 30.49 18.42
CA GLY A 202 6.99 29.47 19.39
C GLY A 202 5.48 29.21 19.38
N TRP A 203 4.82 29.44 18.24
CA TRP A 203 3.38 29.26 18.13
C TRP A 203 3.02 27.77 18.25
N GLY A 204 1.98 27.48 19.02
CA GLY A 204 1.42 26.14 19.17
C GLY A 204 -0.10 26.20 19.22
N ILE A 205 -0.74 25.11 18.83
CA ILE A 205 -2.21 24.97 18.84
C ILE A 205 -2.81 25.22 20.23
N GLU A 206 -2.02 25.02 21.29
CA GLU A 206 -2.36 25.28 22.68
C GLU A 206 -2.67 26.77 22.97
N GLN A 207 -2.25 27.67 22.08
CA GLN A 207 -2.48 29.13 22.20
C GLN A 207 -3.85 29.57 21.71
N LEU A 208 -4.61 28.73 21.01
CA LEU A 208 -5.89 29.11 20.38
C LEU A 208 -7.07 29.26 21.37
N GLY A 209 -6.92 28.84 22.63
CA GLY A 209 -8.02 28.84 23.60
C GLY A 209 -9.15 27.85 23.25
N GLY A 210 -10.22 27.83 24.06
CA GLY A 210 -11.47 27.12 23.75
C GLY A 210 -11.38 25.59 23.65
N ASP A 211 -12.28 24.99 22.87
CA ASP A 211 -12.35 23.53 22.67
C ASP A 211 -11.07 22.96 22.05
N ALA A 212 -10.40 23.71 21.16
CA ALA A 212 -9.09 23.34 20.60
C ALA A 212 -8.04 23.07 21.71
N VAL A 213 -8.08 23.86 22.78
CA VAL A 213 -7.26 23.64 23.98
C VAL A 213 -7.69 22.39 24.74
N ALA A 214 -8.99 22.09 24.83
CA ALA A 214 -9.48 20.86 25.46
C ALA A 214 -9.00 19.59 24.73
N TRP A 215 -8.82 19.64 23.40
CA TRP A 215 -8.24 18.54 22.60
C TRP A 215 -6.72 18.43 22.75
N SER A 216 -6.00 19.56 22.75
CA SER A 216 -4.55 19.59 22.98
C SER A 216 -4.15 19.13 24.39
N ARG A 217 -5.05 19.27 25.38
CA ARG A 217 -4.85 18.83 26.78
C ARG A 217 -5.08 17.33 26.99
N LYS A 218 -5.56 16.58 25.99
CA LYS A 218 -5.77 15.12 26.09
C LYS A 218 -4.48 14.30 25.92
N GLY A 219 -3.34 14.91 25.59
CA GLY A 219 -2.06 14.21 25.40
C GLY A 219 -0.85 15.14 25.40
N TRP A 220 0.34 14.55 25.58
CA TRP A 220 1.63 15.25 25.57
C TRP A 220 2.01 15.57 24.11
N LEU A 221 1.75 16.80 23.66
CA LEU A 221 2.26 17.24 22.37
C LEU A 221 3.79 17.27 22.40
N PRO A 222 4.46 16.89 21.30
CA PRO A 222 5.91 17.02 21.21
C PRO A 222 6.33 18.51 21.34
N PRO A 223 7.59 18.81 21.70
CA PRO A 223 8.09 20.19 21.69
C PRO A 223 7.85 20.86 20.33
N VAL A 224 7.58 22.17 20.29
CA VAL A 224 7.25 22.90 19.05
C VAL A 224 8.27 22.66 17.93
N ALA A 225 9.56 22.62 18.27
CA ALA A 225 10.66 22.34 17.33
C ALA A 225 10.58 20.95 16.67
N ALA A 226 9.86 20.00 17.28
CA ALA A 226 9.68 18.64 16.78
C ALA A 226 8.34 18.45 16.02
N ARG A 227 7.62 19.53 15.69
CA ARG A 227 6.31 19.50 15.00
C ARG A 227 6.45 19.86 13.51
N PRO A 228 6.79 18.94 12.60
CA PRO A 228 7.00 19.27 11.19
C PRO A 228 5.78 19.93 10.55
N TYR A 229 4.58 19.58 10.99
CA TYR A 229 3.31 20.09 10.46
C TYR A 229 2.52 20.98 11.43
N GLY A 230 3.11 21.41 12.56
CA GLY A 230 2.38 22.25 13.52
C GLY A 230 1.87 23.57 12.92
N TYR A 231 2.55 24.08 11.89
CA TYR A 231 2.11 25.28 11.16
C TYR A 231 0.78 25.06 10.39
N LEU A 232 0.41 23.82 10.05
CA LEU A 232 -0.88 23.52 9.45
C LEU A 232 -2.04 23.70 10.44
N ASP A 233 -1.82 23.49 11.74
CA ASP A 233 -2.83 23.83 12.75
C ASP A 233 -3.08 25.34 12.78
N ARG A 234 -2.03 26.15 12.54
CA ARG A 234 -2.17 27.61 12.46
C ARG A 234 -2.98 28.02 11.25
N ILE A 235 -2.72 27.41 10.08
CA ILE A 235 -3.55 27.62 8.88
C ILE A 235 -4.99 27.21 9.18
N ALA A 236 -5.20 26.06 9.81
CA ALA A 236 -6.52 25.46 9.91
C ALA A 236 -7.41 26.07 10.99
N TYR A 237 -6.83 26.53 12.09
CA TYR A 237 -7.62 26.89 13.28
C TYR A 237 -7.38 28.32 13.76
N SER A 238 -6.37 29.04 13.25
CA SER A 238 -6.18 30.43 13.66
C SER A 238 -7.09 31.39 12.86
N PRO A 239 -7.67 32.41 13.52
CA PRO A 239 -8.42 33.46 12.82
C PRO A 239 -7.57 34.22 11.79
N GLU A 240 -6.25 34.31 11.99
CA GLU A 240 -5.29 34.98 11.09
C GLU A 240 -5.35 34.41 9.66
N PHE A 241 -5.57 33.10 9.52
CA PHE A 241 -5.50 32.39 8.23
C PHE A 241 -6.83 31.82 7.75
N ALA A 242 -7.95 32.15 8.39
CA ALA A 242 -9.27 31.61 8.03
C ALA A 242 -9.64 31.84 6.55
N SER A 243 -9.25 32.99 5.97
CA SER A 243 -9.48 33.30 4.55
C SER A 243 -8.47 32.64 3.59
N TYR A 244 -7.32 32.18 4.10
CA TYR A 244 -6.26 31.55 3.30
C TYR A 244 -6.31 30.03 3.32
N ALA A 245 -6.97 29.43 4.31
CA ALA A 245 -6.94 27.99 4.52
C ALA A 245 -7.49 27.20 3.31
N GLN A 246 -8.54 27.69 2.66
CA GLN A 246 -9.08 27.12 1.41
C GLN A 246 -8.09 27.14 0.24
N LEU A 247 -7.18 28.11 0.21
CA LEU A 247 -6.18 28.26 -0.85
C LEU A 247 -4.92 27.42 -0.61
N MET A 248 -4.63 27.15 0.67
CA MET A 248 -3.39 26.52 1.11
C MET A 248 -3.55 25.03 1.43
N LEU A 249 -4.75 24.58 1.78
CA LEU A 249 -5.02 23.18 2.10
C LEU A 249 -5.84 22.53 0.98
N PRO A 250 -5.30 21.51 0.28
CA PRO A 250 -6.02 20.86 -0.82
C PRO A 250 -7.33 20.19 -0.37
N ARG A 251 -7.46 19.85 0.92
CA ARG A 251 -8.68 19.32 1.53
C ARG A 251 -9.08 20.14 2.75
N TRP A 252 -9.50 21.39 2.51
CA TRP A 252 -10.05 22.27 3.54
C TRP A 252 -11.38 21.77 4.12
N ASP A 253 -12.18 21.12 3.28
CA ASP A 253 -13.55 20.66 3.54
C ASP A 253 -13.71 19.72 4.74
N ALA A 254 -12.61 19.12 5.23
CA ALA A 254 -12.61 18.21 6.35
C ALA A 254 -11.34 18.33 7.21
N CYS A 255 -10.97 19.57 7.57
CA CYS A 255 -9.89 19.84 8.53
C CYS A 255 -10.31 19.61 10.00
N ASP A 256 -11.54 19.17 10.25
CA ASP A 256 -12.01 18.89 11.61
C ASP A 256 -11.22 17.74 12.24
N ILE A 257 -10.87 17.93 13.51
CA ILE A 257 -10.31 16.87 14.35
C ILE A 257 -11.43 15.85 14.57
N ALA A 258 -11.41 14.76 13.80
CA ALA A 258 -12.50 13.80 13.87
C ALA A 258 -12.60 13.14 15.26
N PRO A 259 -13.82 12.76 15.69
CA PRO A 259 -14.02 11.95 16.88
C PRO A 259 -13.24 10.63 16.73
N GLY A 260 -12.23 10.44 17.56
CA GLY A 260 -11.37 9.27 17.49
C GLY A 260 -9.91 9.61 17.75
N LYS A 261 -9.04 8.71 17.31
CA LYS A 261 -7.59 8.80 17.51
C LYS A 261 -6.80 8.66 16.20
N GLU A 262 -7.48 8.63 15.05
CA GLU A 262 -6.86 8.46 13.73
C GLU A 262 -6.93 9.76 12.93
N PHE A 263 -5.94 9.99 12.07
CA PHE A 263 -5.97 11.09 11.10
C PHE A 263 -6.99 10.79 10.01
N VAL A 264 -7.92 11.72 9.75
CA VAL A 264 -8.87 11.57 8.65
C VAL A 264 -8.19 11.79 7.31
N GLU A 265 -8.82 11.29 6.24
CA GLU A 265 -8.26 11.34 4.89
C GLU A 265 -7.88 12.77 4.45
N ALA A 266 -8.68 13.77 4.78
CA ALA A 266 -8.35 15.17 4.46
C ALA A 266 -7.07 15.65 5.17
N GLN A 267 -6.91 15.35 6.47
CA GLN A 267 -5.67 15.64 7.18
C GLN A 267 -4.49 14.91 6.53
N ARG A 268 -4.68 13.64 6.16
CA ARG A 268 -3.64 12.83 5.52
C ARG A 268 -3.15 13.45 4.20
N VAL A 269 -4.09 13.89 3.36
CA VAL A 269 -3.78 14.59 2.11
C VAL A 269 -3.04 15.90 2.37
N ASN A 270 -3.50 16.71 3.32
CA ASN A 270 -2.85 17.98 3.66
C ASN A 270 -1.43 17.79 4.20
N ILE A 271 -1.19 16.76 5.02
CA ILE A 271 0.13 16.41 5.56
C ILE A 271 1.09 15.99 4.46
N VAL A 272 0.67 15.09 3.55
CA VAL A 272 1.51 14.65 2.43
C VAL A 272 1.84 15.80 1.48
N TYR A 273 0.85 16.66 1.20
CA TYR A 273 1.06 17.86 0.41
C TYR A 273 2.08 18.80 1.06
N ALA A 274 1.90 19.09 2.36
CA ALA A 274 2.82 19.89 3.15
C ALA A 274 4.23 19.31 3.20
N ASN A 275 4.36 17.98 3.33
CA ASN A 275 5.64 17.27 3.30
C ASN A 275 6.38 17.58 2.00
N CYS A 276 5.70 17.42 0.85
CA CYS A 276 6.29 17.64 -0.47
C CYS A 276 6.71 19.11 -0.69
N TYR A 277 5.94 20.06 -0.18
CA TYR A 277 6.21 21.50 -0.34
C TYR A 277 7.37 21.97 0.54
N THR A 278 7.49 21.40 1.73
CA THR A 278 8.48 21.84 2.73
C THR A 278 9.80 21.07 2.70
N GLN A 279 9.99 20.18 1.72
CA GLN A 279 11.30 19.59 1.42
C GLN A 279 12.33 20.64 0.96
N SER A 280 13.61 20.27 1.08
CA SER A 280 14.72 21.07 0.53
C SER A 280 14.61 21.26 -0.98
N ASP A 281 15.34 22.21 -1.55
CA ASP A 281 15.24 22.51 -2.98
C ASP A 281 15.63 21.32 -3.88
N GLU A 282 16.54 20.45 -3.42
CA GLU A 282 16.95 19.23 -4.13
C GLU A 282 15.85 18.15 -4.16
N ARG A 283 14.90 18.21 -3.21
CA ARG A 283 13.83 17.22 -3.02
C ARG A 283 12.44 17.82 -3.17
N LYS A 284 12.36 19.08 -3.62
CA LYS A 284 11.10 19.83 -3.64
C LYS A 284 10.06 19.08 -4.47
N GLY A 285 8.86 18.98 -3.92
CA GLY A 285 7.76 18.26 -4.55
C GLY A 285 7.81 16.75 -4.33
N GLU A 286 8.84 16.17 -3.72
CA GLU A 286 8.89 14.74 -3.42
C GLU A 286 8.42 14.44 -1.99
N CYS A 287 7.75 13.32 -1.77
CA CYS A 287 7.38 12.87 -0.43
C CYS A 287 8.51 12.08 0.24
N TRP A 288 8.96 12.52 1.41
CA TRP A 288 10.06 11.92 2.17
C TRP A 288 9.67 11.70 3.63
N SER A 289 10.32 10.72 4.27
CA SER A 289 10.15 10.49 5.71
C SER A 289 10.67 11.69 6.52
N ASP A 290 9.94 12.06 7.56
CA ASP A 290 10.34 13.09 8.53
C ASP A 290 11.33 12.56 9.57
N ASP A 291 11.42 11.24 9.76
CA ASP A 291 12.29 10.64 10.78
C ASP A 291 13.69 10.34 10.20
N PRO A 292 14.75 10.96 10.73
CA PRO A 292 16.12 10.70 10.29
C PRO A 292 16.58 9.25 10.52
N ASN A 293 15.89 8.47 11.35
CA ASN A 293 16.17 7.06 11.60
C ASN A 293 15.40 6.10 10.69
N ASP A 294 14.52 6.61 9.82
CA ASP A 294 13.77 5.76 8.89
C ASP A 294 14.73 5.01 7.95
N PRO A 295 14.72 3.67 7.86
CA PRO A 295 15.62 2.93 6.98
C PRO A 295 15.43 3.26 5.49
N ILE A 296 14.27 3.79 5.09
CA ILE A 296 14.00 4.17 3.71
C ILE A 296 14.50 5.59 3.44
N LYS A 297 15.60 5.69 2.69
CA LYS A 297 16.26 6.94 2.30
C LYS A 297 15.97 7.38 0.86
N SER A 298 14.81 7.00 0.33
CA SER A 298 14.35 7.36 -1.01
C SER A 298 12.96 7.97 -0.95
N VAL A 299 12.51 8.58 -2.05
CA VAL A 299 11.13 9.05 -2.21
C VAL A 299 10.13 7.94 -1.84
N LEU A 300 9.17 8.28 -0.98
CA LEU A 300 8.10 7.38 -0.56
C LEU A 300 7.04 7.25 -1.65
N THR A 301 6.30 6.16 -1.69
CA THR A 301 5.34 5.86 -2.78
C THR A 301 3.90 5.78 -2.29
N HIS A 302 2.95 5.99 -3.21
CA HIS A 302 1.55 5.65 -2.93
C HIS A 302 1.40 4.14 -2.85
N LEU A 303 0.72 3.65 -1.81
CA LEU A 303 0.35 2.25 -1.65
C LEU A 303 1.54 1.25 -1.71
N GLY A 304 2.76 1.69 -1.37
CA GLY A 304 3.95 0.83 -1.31
C GLY A 304 3.98 -0.08 -0.07
N SER A 305 4.68 -1.23 -0.17
CA SER A 305 4.80 -2.16 0.97
C SER A 305 5.82 -1.67 2.01
N ASP A 306 7.08 -1.46 1.62
CA ASP A 306 8.12 -1.04 2.56
C ASP A 306 8.33 0.49 2.48
N ASN A 307 8.45 1.04 1.26
CA ASN A 307 8.59 2.48 1.01
C ASN A 307 7.26 3.22 0.81
N GLY A 308 6.11 2.59 1.04
CA GLY A 308 4.83 3.30 1.03
C GLY A 308 4.80 4.33 2.15
N PHE A 309 4.30 5.53 1.89
CA PHE A 309 4.18 6.51 2.98
C PHE A 309 3.09 6.09 3.97
N GLN A 310 3.30 6.43 5.23
CA GLN A 310 2.34 6.37 6.31
C GLN A 310 2.35 7.70 7.04
N ILE A 311 1.20 8.04 7.60
CA ILE A 311 1.07 9.20 8.46
C ILE A 311 0.77 8.65 9.84
N ASP A 312 1.67 8.94 10.77
CA ASP A 312 1.62 8.44 12.13
C ASP A 312 1.79 9.59 13.12
N HIS A 313 1.54 9.29 14.39
CA HIS A 313 1.70 10.22 15.47
C HIS A 313 3.17 10.30 15.90
N ILE A 314 3.65 11.48 16.29
CA ILE A 314 4.95 11.64 16.96
C ILE A 314 4.86 11.09 18.36
N HIS A 315 3.92 11.60 19.15
CA HIS A 315 3.51 10.99 20.40
C HIS A 315 2.47 9.90 20.15
N PRO A 316 2.73 8.62 20.48
CA PRO A 316 1.88 7.52 20.06
C PRO A 316 0.42 7.64 20.50
N MET A 317 -0.48 7.16 19.63
CA MET A 317 -1.91 7.04 19.90
C MET A 317 -2.23 6.23 21.17
N ALA A 318 -1.44 5.18 21.43
CA ALA A 318 -1.56 4.34 22.64
C ALA A 318 -1.30 5.15 23.93
N SER A 319 -0.47 6.19 23.84
CA SER A 319 -0.13 7.12 24.92
C SER A 319 -0.99 8.38 24.91
N MET A 320 -2.16 8.34 24.27
CA MET A 320 -3.11 9.45 24.16
C MET A 320 -2.61 10.61 23.27
N GLY A 321 -1.71 10.36 22.32
CA GLY A 321 -1.36 11.32 21.29
C GLY A 321 -2.59 11.77 20.48
N PRO A 322 -2.83 13.09 20.33
CA PRO A 322 -3.97 13.60 19.56
C PRO A 322 -3.72 13.52 18.05
N ASN A 323 -4.79 13.35 17.27
CA ASN A 323 -4.81 13.32 15.80
C ASN A 323 -4.86 14.74 15.20
N ILE A 324 -3.84 15.55 15.52
CA ILE A 324 -3.68 16.93 15.04
C ILE A 324 -2.38 17.10 14.26
N TYR A 325 -2.26 18.13 13.42
CA TYR A 325 -1.08 18.31 12.57
C TYR A 325 0.21 18.47 13.39
N SER A 326 0.14 19.15 14.54
CA SER A 326 1.24 19.27 15.51
C SER A 326 1.77 17.95 16.04
N ASN A 327 1.02 16.86 15.93
CA ASN A 327 1.45 15.53 16.36
C ASN A 327 1.65 14.58 15.17
N ALA A 328 1.58 15.04 13.93
CA ALA A 328 1.74 14.20 12.76
C ALA A 328 3.20 14.11 12.30
N GLN A 329 3.55 12.98 11.70
CA GLN A 329 4.77 12.77 10.92
C GLN A 329 4.50 11.84 9.73
N VAL A 330 5.25 12.01 8.65
CA VAL A 330 5.29 11.12 7.50
C VAL A 330 6.44 10.14 7.69
N LEU A 331 6.16 8.85 7.57
CA LEU A 331 7.14 7.76 7.72
C LEU A 331 7.00 6.75 6.57
N SER A 332 7.99 5.90 6.37
CA SER A 332 7.82 4.70 5.56
C SER A 332 6.99 3.63 6.30
N SER A 333 6.26 2.81 5.55
CA SER A 333 5.55 1.63 6.06
C SER A 333 6.49 0.64 6.77
N ALA A 334 7.75 0.54 6.33
CA ALA A 334 8.78 -0.25 7.00
C ALA A 334 9.08 0.29 8.40
N HIS A 335 9.38 1.58 8.51
CA HIS A 335 9.70 2.23 9.78
C HIS A 335 8.53 2.22 10.76
N ASN A 336 7.32 2.49 10.26
CA ASN A 336 6.13 2.50 11.10
C ASN A 336 5.86 1.13 11.76
N ARG A 337 6.13 0.02 11.04
CA ARG A 337 6.00 -1.34 11.58
C ARG A 337 7.00 -1.65 12.68
N THR A 338 8.21 -1.09 12.63
CA THR A 338 9.24 -1.31 13.65
C THR A 338 9.04 -0.44 14.88
N LYS A 339 8.57 0.80 14.70
CA LYS A 339 8.30 1.74 15.79
C LYS A 339 7.22 1.25 16.75
N GLY A 340 6.19 0.55 16.27
CA GLY A 340 5.15 -0.02 17.13
C GLY A 340 5.59 -1.20 18.00
N ARG A 341 6.85 -1.64 17.92
CA ARG A 341 7.41 -2.77 18.67
C ARG A 341 8.41 -2.36 19.76
N SER A 342 8.80 -1.09 19.82
CA SER A 342 9.69 -0.52 20.85
C SER A 342 8.88 0.11 21.98
#